data_AF-A0A930WRI7-F1
#
_entry.id   AF-A0A930WRI7-F1
#
_cell.length_a   1.000
_cell.length_b   1.000
_cell.length_c   1.000
_cell.angle_alpha   90.00
_cell.angle_beta   90.00
_cell.angle_gamma   90.00
#
_symmetry.space_group_name_H-M   'P 1'
#
loop_
_entity.id
_entity.type
_entity.pdbx_description
1 polymer ?
#
loop_
_entity_poly.entity_id
_entity_poly.type
_entity_poly.pdbx_seq_one_letter_code
_entity_poly.pdbx_strand_id
1 'polypeptide(L)'
;SAECAKAMAEQARLHYQSDLGISFTGVAGPSEMEGKEVGTIFVALASQTDVEVLELHLARTRNDNREFAVQYGWNLLRKYLLKQVRTK
;
A
#
# COMPACT_ATOMS: atom_id res chain seq x y z
N SER A 1 -5.16 -8.92 1.32
CA SER A 1 -5.17 -8.84 2.80
C SER A 1 -3.95 -8.07 3.25
N ALA A 2 -3.86 -7.72 4.54
CA ALA A 2 -2.70 -7.03 5.09
C ALA A 2 -1.41 -7.87 4.99
N GLU A 3 -1.50 -9.18 5.20
CA GLU A 3 -0.36 -10.11 5.13
C GLU A 3 0.20 -10.19 3.70
N CYS A 4 -0.69 -10.25 2.70
CA CYS A 4 -0.30 -10.24 1.29
C CYS A 4 0.41 -8.93 0.92
N ALA A 5 -0.16 -7.78 1.31
CA ALA A 5 0.44 -6.47 1.05
C ALA A 5 1.83 -6.37 1.67
N LYS A 6 1.98 -6.76 2.94
CA LYS A 6 3.25 -6.80 3.66
C LYS A 6 4.28 -7.65 2.91
N ALA A 7 3.95 -8.91 2.62
CA ALA A 7 4.85 -9.82 1.94
C ALA A 7 5.29 -9.29 0.55
N MET A 8 4.36 -8.72 -0.22
CA MET A 8 4.69 -8.10 -1.51
C MET A 8 5.65 -6.93 -1.38
N ALA A 9 5.45 -6.04 -0.40
CA ALA A 9 6.31 -4.87 -0.20
C ALA A 9 7.71 -5.28 0.28
N GLU A 10 7.80 -6.22 1.22
CA GLU A 10 9.07 -6.78 1.71
C GLU A 10 9.85 -7.44 0.57
N GLN A 11 9.21 -8.31 -0.20
CA GLN A 11 9.87 -9.01 -1.30
C GLN A 11 10.25 -8.07 -2.44
N ALA A 12 9.44 -7.07 -2.77
CA ALA A 12 9.83 -6.05 -3.73
C ALA A 12 11.11 -5.31 -3.30
N ARG A 13 11.19 -4.90 -2.02
CA ARG A 13 12.40 -4.26 -1.46
C ARG A 13 13.64 -5.14 -1.59
N LEU A 14 13.50 -6.42 -1.19
CA LEU A 14 14.61 -7.37 -1.20
C LEU A 14 15.06 -7.74 -2.61
N HIS A 15 14.11 -7.99 -3.52
CA HIS A 15 14.40 -8.43 -4.88
C HIS A 15 15.09 -7.35 -5.71
N TYR A 16 14.66 -6.09 -5.57
CA TYR A 16 15.25 -4.94 -6.27
C TYR A 16 16.37 -4.25 -5.48
N GLN A 17 16.72 -4.77 -4.31
CA GLN A 17 17.75 -4.20 -3.43
C GLN A 17 17.56 -2.70 -3.16
N SER A 18 16.30 -2.27 -3.04
CA SER A 18 15.95 -0.88 -2.79
C SER A 18 15.90 -0.56 -1.30
N ASP A 19 16.01 0.73 -0.94
CA ASP A 19 15.84 1.18 0.44
C ASP A 19 14.41 0.95 0.94
N LEU A 20 13.44 1.09 0.03
CA LEU A 20 12.01 0.99 0.29
C LEU A 20 11.33 0.11 -0.76
N GLY A 21 10.33 -0.67 -0.33
CA GLY A 21 9.41 -1.40 -1.21
C GLY A 21 7.97 -0.97 -0.94
N ILE A 22 7.17 -0.82 -1.99
CA ILE A 22 5.75 -0.46 -1.87
C ILE A 22 4.90 -1.50 -2.59
N SER A 23 3.72 -1.80 -2.06
CA SER A 23 2.77 -2.72 -2.68
C SER A 23 1.33 -2.23 -2.60
N PHE A 24 0.50 -2.75 -3.50
CA PHE A 24 -0.93 -2.49 -3.58
C PHE A 24 -1.63 -3.81 -3.89
N THR A 25 -2.64 -4.18 -3.09
CA THR A 25 -3.47 -5.37 -3.34
C THR A 25 -4.87 -5.15 -2.81
N GLY A 26 -5.90 -5.50 -3.58
CA GLY A 26 -7.28 -5.27 -3.18
C GLY A 26 -8.28 -5.27 -4.33
N VAL A 27 -9.52 -4.95 -3.98
CA VAL A 27 -10.67 -5.03 -4.88
C VAL A 27 -10.99 -3.64 -5.41
N ALA A 28 -10.44 -3.28 -6.57
CA ALA A 28 -10.78 -2.00 -7.20
C ALA A 28 -12.25 -1.95 -7.68
N GLY A 29 -12.87 -3.09 -7.95
CA GLY A 29 -14.20 -3.24 -8.56
C GLY A 29 -14.16 -3.83 -9.97
N PRO A 30 -15.34 -4.03 -10.62
CA PRO A 30 -16.66 -3.57 -10.20
C PRO A 30 -17.42 -4.53 -9.25
N SER A 31 -16.92 -5.72 -9.00
CA SER A 31 -17.56 -6.71 -8.12
C SER A 31 -16.69 -7.04 -6.92
N GLU A 32 -17.31 -7.61 -5.90
CA GLU A 32 -16.62 -8.20 -4.76
C GLU A 32 -15.68 -9.32 -5.20
N MET A 33 -14.63 -9.55 -4.40
CA MET A 33 -13.68 -10.63 -4.61
C MET A 33 -13.21 -11.14 -3.26
N GLU A 34 -13.16 -12.48 -3.09
CA GLU A 34 -12.77 -13.13 -1.83
C GLU A 34 -13.55 -12.63 -0.60
N GLY A 35 -14.85 -12.32 -0.77
CA GLY A 35 -15.71 -11.79 0.29
C GLY A 35 -15.37 -10.36 0.76
N LYS A 36 -14.56 -9.62 0.00
CA LYS A 36 -14.22 -8.21 0.29
C LYS A 36 -14.99 -7.28 -0.64
N GLU A 37 -15.52 -6.21 -0.05
CA GLU A 37 -16.25 -5.16 -0.76
C GLU A 37 -15.37 -4.42 -1.77
N VAL A 38 -16.00 -3.92 -2.84
CA VAL A 38 -15.37 -3.00 -3.79
C VAL A 38 -14.83 -1.79 -3.04
N GLY A 39 -13.57 -1.44 -3.30
CA GLY A 39 -12.88 -0.37 -2.60
C GLY A 39 -11.96 -0.82 -1.49
N THR A 40 -12.02 -2.09 -1.08
CA THR A 40 -11.13 -2.65 -0.06
C THR A 40 -9.74 -2.84 -0.65
N ILE A 41 -8.79 -1.97 -0.28
CA ILE A 41 -7.43 -1.96 -0.81
C ILE A 41 -6.41 -1.86 0.32
N PHE A 42 -5.39 -2.70 0.27
CA PHE A 42 -4.25 -2.68 1.17
C PHE A 42 -3.05 -2.07 0.45
N VAL A 43 -2.39 -1.11 1.12
CA VAL A 43 -1.16 -0.46 0.67
C VAL A 43 -0.09 -0.70 1.72
N ALA A 44 1.05 -1.27 1.34
CA ALA A 44 2.15 -1.48 2.29
C ALA A 44 3.42 -0.77 1.84
N LEU A 45 4.16 -0.22 2.81
CA LEU A 45 5.50 0.35 2.63
C LEU A 45 6.48 -0.40 3.54
N ALA A 46 7.42 -1.11 2.94
CA ALA A 46 8.49 -1.81 3.63
C ALA A 46 9.78 -1.00 3.61
N SER A 47 10.45 -0.91 4.76
CA SER A 47 11.77 -0.35 4.93
C SER A 47 12.75 -1.43 5.42
N GLN A 48 13.99 -1.03 5.75
CA GLN A 48 14.96 -1.94 6.38
C GLN A 48 14.54 -2.37 7.80
N THR A 49 13.73 -1.57 8.50
CA THR A 49 13.42 -1.76 9.92
C THR A 49 12.00 -2.26 10.17
N ASP A 50 11.06 -1.88 9.32
CA ASP A 50 9.63 -2.05 9.56
C ASP A 50 8.82 -2.08 8.26
N VAL A 51 7.55 -2.52 8.38
CA VAL A 51 6.57 -2.44 7.30
C VAL A 51 5.29 -1.84 7.83
N GLU A 52 4.86 -0.73 7.25
CA GLU A 52 3.58 -0.08 7.53
C GLU A 52 2.55 -0.56 6.51
N VAL A 53 1.37 -0.98 6.97
CA VAL A 53 0.26 -1.40 6.11
C VAL A 53 -0.95 -0.53 6.40
N LEU A 54 -1.54 0.02 5.34
CA LEU A 54 -2.76 0.80 5.36
C LEU A 54 -3.89 0.01 4.70
N GLU A 55 -5.00 -0.15 5.40
CA GLU A 55 -6.26 -0.65 4.84
C GLU A 55 -7.15 0.54 4.45
N LEU A 56 -7.65 0.51 3.22
CA LEU A 56 -8.50 1.53 2.62
C LEU A 56 -9.86 0.90 2.30
N HIS A 57 -10.93 1.67 2.52
CA HIS A 57 -12.26 1.36 2.02
C HIS A 57 -12.75 2.54 1.17
N LEU A 58 -12.70 2.36 -0.15
CA LEU A 58 -12.97 3.42 -1.14
C LEU A 58 -14.28 3.17 -1.89
N ALA A 59 -15.29 4.01 -1.69
CA ALA A 59 -16.57 3.88 -2.38
C ALA A 59 -16.58 4.64 -3.73
N ARG A 60 -15.74 4.26 -4.69
CA ARG A 60 -15.62 4.93 -6.00
C ARG A 60 -15.62 3.96 -7.18
N THR A 61 -15.50 4.51 -8.40
CA THR A 61 -15.35 3.71 -9.61
C THR A 61 -14.02 2.95 -9.61
N ARG A 62 -13.91 1.91 -10.45
CA ARG A 62 -12.70 1.08 -10.53
C ARG A 62 -11.42 1.90 -10.79
N ASN A 63 -11.49 2.91 -11.65
CA ASN A 63 -10.32 3.73 -11.97
C ASN A 63 -10.01 4.72 -10.84
N ASP A 64 -11.03 5.35 -10.24
CA ASP A 64 -10.82 6.24 -9.11
C ASP A 64 -10.22 5.50 -7.91
N ASN A 65 -10.68 4.27 -7.62
CA ASN A 65 -10.14 3.45 -6.54
C ASN A 65 -8.64 3.19 -6.74
N ARG A 66 -8.21 2.92 -7.98
CA ARG A 66 -6.78 2.72 -8.31
C ARG A 66 -5.99 4.00 -8.16
N GLU A 67 -6.51 5.12 -8.66
CA GLU A 67 -5.83 6.41 -8.59
C GLU A 67 -5.66 6.87 -7.13
N PHE A 68 -6.73 6.79 -6.34
CA PHE A 68 -6.69 7.12 -4.92
C PHE A 68 -5.74 6.20 -4.16
N ALA A 69 -5.76 4.88 -4.41
CA ALA A 69 -4.81 3.97 -3.78
C ALA A 69 -3.36 4.41 -4.02
N VAL A 70 -3.01 4.78 -5.25
CA VAL A 70 -1.67 5.32 -5.58
C VAL A 70 -1.37 6.62 -4.82
N GLN A 71 -2.32 7.54 -4.71
CA GLN A 71 -2.16 8.77 -3.92
C GLN A 71 -1.93 8.47 -2.43
N TYR A 72 -2.64 7.51 -1.86
CA TYR A 72 -2.40 7.04 -0.49
C TYR A 72 -1.00 6.44 -0.34
N GLY A 73 -0.52 5.66 -1.32
CA GLY A 73 0.84 5.15 -1.34
C GLY A 73 1.90 6.26 -1.38
N TRP A 74 1.72 7.28 -2.22
CA TRP A 74 2.59 8.46 -2.23
C TRP A 74 2.61 9.19 -0.89
N ASN A 75 1.44 9.38 -0.27
CA ASN A 75 1.35 10.04 1.03
C ASN A 75 2.01 9.22 2.14
N LEU A 76 1.87 7.89 2.11
CA LEU A 76 2.54 6.98 3.04
C LEU A 76 4.06 7.12 2.94
N LEU A 77 4.60 7.05 1.72
CA LEU A 77 6.02 7.28 1.45
C LEU A 77 6.49 8.67 1.93
N ARG A 78 5.73 9.73 1.58
CA ARG A 78 6.04 11.09 2.00
C ARG A 78 6.10 11.21 3.52
N LYS A 79 5.13 10.64 4.25
CA LYS A 79 5.09 10.65 5.72
C LYS A 79 6.27 9.90 6.31
N TYR A 80 6.64 8.74 5.76
CA TYR A 80 7.81 7.98 6.18
C TYR A 80 9.08 8.83 6.06
N LEU A 81 9.34 9.42 4.89
CA LEU A 81 10.53 10.24 4.65
C LEU A 81 10.59 11.47 5.56
N LEU A 82 9.45 12.14 5.81
CA LEU A 82 9.38 13.28 6.71
C LEU A 82 9.66 12.91 8.18
N LYS A 83 9.28 11.71 8.62
CA LYS A 83 9.64 11.20 9.96
C LYS A 83 11.15 11.03 10.08
N GLN A 84 11.79 10.43 9.07
CA GLN A 84 13.24 10.17 9.05
C GLN A 84 14.09 11.45 9.07
N VAL A 85 13.62 12.51 8.40
CA VAL A 85 14.31 13.83 8.43
C VAL A 85 14.25 14.47 9.81
N ARG A 86 13.15 14.28 10.56
CA ARG A 86 12.96 14.89 11.89
C ARG A 86 13.68 14.17 13.02
N THR A 87 14.06 12.92 12.80
CA THR A 87 14.82 12.10 13.77
C THR A 87 16.33 12.20 13.61
N LYS A 88 16.80 12.94 12.61
CA LYS A 88 18.21 13.35 12.46
C LYS A 88 18.38 14.78 12.97
#